data_AF-A0A7W1DVB7-F1
#
_entry.id   AF-A0A7W1DVB7-F1
#
_cell.length_a   1.000
_cell.length_b   1.000
_cell.length_c   1.000
_cell.angle_alpha   90.00
_cell.angle_beta   90.00
_cell.angle_gamma   90.00
#
_symmetry.space_group_name_H-M   'P 1'
#
loop_
_entity.id
_entity.type
_entity.pdbx_description
1 polymer ?
#
loop_
_entity_poly.entity_id
_entity_poly.type
_entity_poly.pdbx_seq_one_letter_code
_entity_poly.pdbx_strand_id
1 'polypeptide(L)'
;MSLVFAGIAPHGFPIIPALSDDAEGGLATREAMFELGKRCAAARPDVIVVAGPHGVRVDGAICLADVSRGAGILHWQGRTVEMNVPV
;
A
#
# COMPACT_ATOMS: atom_id res chain seq x y z
N MET A 1 -0.51 -7.14 23.26
CA MET A 1 -0.34 -6.51 21.94
C MET A 1 1.07 -6.84 21.46
N SER A 2 1.22 -7.50 20.31
CA SER A 2 2.52 -7.94 19.78
C SER A 2 2.60 -7.68 18.28
N LEU A 3 3.82 -7.50 17.75
CA LEU A 3 4.06 -7.46 16.32
C LEU A 3 3.98 -8.89 15.76
N VAL A 4 2.97 -9.15 14.92
CA VAL A 4 2.73 -10.49 14.33
C VAL A 4 3.25 -10.61 12.90
N PHE A 5 3.51 -9.48 12.25
CA PHE A 5 4.01 -9.41 10.88
C PHE A 5 4.77 -8.11 10.67
N ALA A 6 5.83 -8.15 9.85
CA ALA A 6 6.54 -6.99 9.37
C ALA A 6 7.04 -7.25 7.94
N GLY A 7 7.05 -6.22 7.09
CA GLY A 7 7.49 -6.32 5.72
C GLY A 7 7.77 -4.95 5.11
N ILE A 8 8.60 -4.94 4.07
CA ILE A 8 8.86 -3.76 3.24
C ILE A 8 8.26 -4.05 1.87
N ALA A 9 7.46 -3.12 1.37
CA ALA A 9 6.80 -3.23 0.08
C ALA A 9 7.15 -2.02 -0.79
N PRO A 10 7.46 -2.22 -2.09
CA PRO A 10 7.51 -1.11 -3.04
C PRO A 10 6.09 -0.52 -3.22
N HIS A 11 6.05 0.74 -3.65
CA HIS A 11 4.81 1.52 -3.79
C HIS A 11 4.69 2.17 -5.18
N GLY A 12 5.34 1.58 -6.19
CA GLY A 12 5.23 2.00 -7.58
C GLY A 12 3.87 1.61 -8.19
N PHE A 13 3.38 2.41 -9.13
CA PHE A 13 2.04 2.24 -9.71
C PHE A 13 1.85 1.03 -10.65
N PRO A 14 2.85 0.63 -11.48
CA PRO A 14 2.66 -0.44 -12.47
C PRO A 14 2.31 -1.81 -11.87
N ILE A 15 2.68 -2.06 -10.61
CA ILE A 15 2.35 -3.34 -9.94
C ILE A 15 0.84 -3.50 -9.70
N ILE A 16 0.05 -2.42 -9.72
CA ILE A 16 -1.41 -2.49 -9.55
C ILE A 16 -2.02 -3.09 -10.83
N PRO A 17 -2.72 -4.25 -10.77
CA PRO A 17 -3.22 -4.94 -11.96
C PRO A 17 -4.14 -4.09 -12.84
N ALA A 18 -4.93 -3.20 -12.23
CA ALA A 18 -5.84 -2.32 -12.95
C ALA A 18 -5.12 -1.19 -13.74
N LEU A 19 -3.83 -0.93 -13.48
CA LEU A 19 -3.07 0.17 -14.10
C LEU A 19 -2.06 -0.27 -15.15
N SER A 20 -1.70 -1.55 -15.20
CA SER A 20 -0.78 -2.10 -16.20
C SER A 20 -1.01 -3.60 -16.32
N ASP A 21 -1.02 -4.15 -17.53
CA ASP A 21 -1.29 -5.57 -17.73
C ASP A 21 -0.04 -6.42 -17.42
N ASP A 22 1.14 -5.95 -17.84
CA ASP A 22 2.44 -6.63 -17.71
C ASP A 22 3.32 -6.07 -16.57
N ALA A 23 2.76 -5.20 -15.72
CA ALA A 23 3.47 -4.48 -14.67
C ALA A 23 4.67 -3.65 -15.18
N GLU A 24 4.67 -3.26 -16.45
CA GLU A 24 5.82 -2.62 -17.11
C GLU A 24 7.09 -3.48 -16.98
N GLY A 25 6.95 -4.79 -17.12
CA GLY A 25 8.02 -5.78 -16.94
C GLY A 25 8.24 -6.22 -15.48
N GLY A 26 7.55 -5.63 -14.50
CA GLY A 26 7.68 -5.88 -13.07
C GLY A 26 6.81 -7.03 -12.50
N LEU A 27 6.49 -8.06 -13.29
CA LEU A 27 5.55 -9.12 -12.88
C LEU A 27 5.99 -9.87 -11.62
N ALA A 28 7.29 -10.17 -11.48
CA ALA A 28 7.82 -10.80 -10.27
C ALA A 28 7.59 -9.96 -9.01
N THR A 29 7.68 -8.63 -9.11
CA THR A 29 7.38 -7.72 -8.01
C THR A 29 5.89 -7.73 -7.68
N ARG A 30 5.02 -7.74 -8.69
CA ARG A 30 3.57 -7.86 -8.50
C ARG A 30 3.22 -9.17 -7.79
N GLU A 31 3.80 -10.29 -8.20
CA GLU A 31 3.61 -11.60 -7.55
C GLU A 31 4.07 -11.58 -6.09
N ALA A 32 5.24 -10.98 -5.81
CA ALA A 32 5.74 -10.82 -4.46
C ALA A 32 4.81 -9.96 -3.57
N MET A 33 4.18 -8.93 -4.15
CA MET A 33 3.19 -8.11 -3.45
C MET A 33 1.93 -8.90 -3.06
N PHE A 34 1.43 -9.76 -3.95
CA PHE A 34 0.32 -10.66 -3.63
C PHE A 34 0.69 -11.66 -2.53
N GLU A 35 1.91 -12.20 -2.58
CA GLU A 35 2.40 -13.12 -1.55
C GLU A 35 2.59 -12.43 -0.20
N LEU A 36 3.11 -11.20 -0.17
CA LEU A 36 3.17 -10.37 1.03
C LEU A 36 1.79 -10.16 1.65
N GLY A 37 0.78 -9.82 0.82
CA GLY A 37 -0.60 -9.68 1.26
C GLY A 37 -1.17 -10.96 1.87
N LYS A 38 -0.94 -12.13 1.24
CA LYS A 38 -1.35 -13.45 1.77
C LYS A 38 -0.73 -13.74 3.13
N ARG A 39 0.58 -13.51 3.28
CA ARG A 39 1.30 -13.75 4.55
C ARG A 39 0.85 -12.81 5.66
N CYS A 40 0.63 -11.53 5.33
CA CYS A 40 0.10 -10.55 6.28
C CYS A 40 -1.30 -10.96 6.75
N ALA A 41 -2.21 -11.32 5.84
CA ALA A 41 -3.55 -11.78 6.19
C ALA A 41 -3.53 -13.06 7.05
N ALA A 42 -2.64 -14.01 6.75
CA ALA A 42 -2.49 -15.24 7.53
C ALA A 42 -2.02 -14.99 8.97
N ALA A 43 -1.26 -13.91 9.20
CA ALA A 43 -0.85 -13.48 10.54
C ALA A 43 -1.99 -12.86 11.37
N ARG A 44 -3.16 -12.60 10.75
CA ARG A 44 -4.37 -12.02 11.37
C ARG A 44 -4.07 -10.79 12.25
N PRO A 45 -3.49 -9.72 11.69
CA PRO A 45 -3.27 -8.49 12.45
C PRO A 45 -4.60 -7.82 12.80
N ASP A 46 -4.74 -7.36 14.04
CA ASP A 46 -5.86 -6.49 14.44
C ASP A 46 -5.69 -5.07 13.88
N VAL A 47 -4.45 -4.63 13.68
CA VAL A 47 -4.09 -3.28 13.20
C VAL A 47 -2.93 -3.39 12.21
N ILE A 48 -3.02 -2.66 11.10
CA ILE A 48 -1.92 -2.49 10.13
C ILE A 48 -1.40 -1.06 10.22
N VAL A 49 -0.11 -0.91 10.52
CA VAL A 49 0.59 0.38 10.49
C VAL A 49 1.33 0.50 9.16
N VAL A 50 0.96 1.49 8.34
CA VAL A 50 1.64 1.79 7.07
C VAL A 50 2.52 3.02 7.26
N ALA A 51 3.84 2.81 7.22
CA ALA A 51 4.81 3.90 7.18
C ALA A 51 5.25 4.14 5.72
N GLY A 52 5.01 5.35 5.21
CA GLY A 52 5.35 5.68 3.82
C GLY A 52 5.67 7.17 3.64
N PRO A 53 6.34 7.54 2.54
CA PRO A 53 6.74 8.93 2.28
C PRO A 53 5.60 9.78 1.68
N HIS A 54 4.43 9.18 1.43
CA HIS A 54 3.29 9.84 0.82
C HIS A 54 2.28 10.25 1.88
N GLY A 55 2.02 11.54 1.98
CA GLY A 55 1.18 12.15 3.01
C GLY A 55 1.71 13.52 3.42
N VAL A 56 1.32 13.96 4.62
CA VAL A 56 1.83 15.20 5.21
C VAL A 56 3.24 14.95 5.74
N ARG A 57 4.18 15.76 5.29
CA ARG A 57 5.57 15.75 5.77
C ARG A 57 5.75 16.89 6.78
N VAL A 58 6.36 16.57 7.92
CA VAL A 58 6.67 17.53 8.99
C VAL A 58 8.15 17.42 9.29
N ASP A 59 8.88 18.52 9.12
CA ASP A 59 10.32 18.52 9.33
C ASP A 59 10.65 18.25 10.80
N GLY A 60 11.60 17.35 11.04
CA GLY A 60 12.04 16.97 12.39
C GLY A 60 11.05 16.12 13.19
N ALA A 61 9.93 15.67 12.60
CA ALA A 61 8.91 14.90 13.28
C ALA A 61 8.37 13.74 12.44
N ILE A 62 7.70 12.79 13.12
CA ILE A 62 6.87 11.77 12.48
C ILE A 62 5.43 12.27 12.50
N CYS A 63 4.79 12.30 11.32
CA CYS A 63 3.38 12.62 11.21
C CYS A 63 2.55 11.34 11.35
N LEU A 64 1.56 11.36 12.24
CA LEU A 64 0.56 10.31 12.40
C LEU A 64 -0.79 10.82 11.89
N ALA A 65 -1.44 10.05 11.03
CA ALA A 65 -2.80 10.33 10.61
C ALA A 65 -3.79 9.79 11.64
N ASP A 66 -4.51 10.67 12.33
CA ASP A 66 -5.65 10.34 13.19
C ASP A 66 -6.95 10.69 12.45
N VAL A 67 -7.42 9.75 11.63
CA VAL A 67 -8.55 9.92 10.72
C VAL A 67 -9.38 8.65 10.70
N SER A 68 -10.67 8.76 10.39
CA SER A 68 -11.57 7.61 10.28
C SER A 68 -11.58 6.95 8.90
N ARG A 69 -10.99 7.62 7.89
CA ARG A 69 -10.99 7.15 6.49
C ARG A 69 -9.75 7.60 5.74
N GLY A 70 -9.29 6.74 4.84
CA GLY A 70 -8.28 7.02 3.83
C GLY A 70 -8.92 7.00 2.45
N ALA A 71 -8.65 8.03 1.65
CA ALA A 71 -9.12 8.11 0.27
C ALA A 71 -8.02 8.58 -0.68
N GLY A 72 -8.05 8.11 -1.91
CA GLY A 72 -7.09 8.49 -2.94
C GLY A 72 -7.53 8.06 -4.33
N ILE A 73 -7.11 8.84 -5.33
CA ILE A 73 -7.30 8.55 -6.75
C ILE A 73 -5.92 8.57 -7.40
N LEU A 74 -5.64 7.56 -8.21
CA LEU A 74 -4.41 7.45 -8.97
C LEU A 74 -4.73 7.35 -10.46
N HIS A 75 -4.15 8.27 -11.24
CA HIS A 75 -4.21 8.27 -12.69
C HIS A 75 -2.86 7.88 -13.27
N TRP A 76 -2.85 6.87 -14.15
CA TRP A 76 -1.62 6.39 -14.79
C TRP A 76 -1.93 5.88 -16.20
N GLN A 77 -1.24 6.40 -17.22
CA GLN A 77 -1.38 5.98 -18.62
C GLN A 77 -2.85 5.87 -19.11
N GLY A 78 -3.69 6.84 -18.76
CA GLY A 78 -5.11 6.87 -19.14
C GLY A 78 -6.01 5.90 -18.35
N ARG A 79 -5.47 5.13 -17.40
CA ARG A 79 -6.21 4.28 -16.48
C ARG A 79 -6.35 4.97 -15.11
N THR A 80 -7.40 4.62 -14.38
CA THR A 80 -7.70 5.21 -13.06
C THR A 80 -8.04 4.12 -12.06
N VAL A 81 -7.50 4.27 -10.85
CA VAL A 81 -7.90 3.51 -9.67
C VAL A 81 -8.25 4.49 -8.57
N GLU A 82 -9.37 4.24 -7.90
CA GLU A 82 -9.82 4.98 -6.73
C GLU A 82 -9.97 4.03 -5.55
N MET A 83 -9.67 4.53 -4.36
CA MET A 83 -9.91 3.84 -3.10
C MET A 83 -10.50 4.81 -2.08
N ASN A 84 -11.48 4.32 -1.31
CA ASN A 84 -12.03 5.02 -0.16
C ASN A 84 -12.39 3.98 0.91
N VAL A 85 -11.54 3.87 1.93
CA VAL A 85 -11.62 2.80 2.96
C VAL A 85 -11.73 3.40 4.36
N PRO A 86 -12.46 2.75 5.29
CA PRO A 86 -12.31 3.05 6.70
C PRO A 86 -10.88 2.73 7.14
N VAL A 87 -10.36 3.52 8.09
CA VAL A 87 -9.04 3.33 8.73
C VAL A 87 -9.26 3.00 10.20
#